data_AF-A0A4Y7U2Y4-F1
#
_entry.id   AF-A0A4Y7U2Y4-F1
#
_cell.length_a   1.000
_cell.length_b   1.000
_cell.length_c   1.000
_cell.angle_alpha   90.00
_cell.angle_beta   90.00
_cell.angle_gamma   90.00
#
_symmetry.space_group_name_H-M   'P 1'
#
loop_
_entity.id
_entity.type
_entity.pdbx_description
1 polymer ?
#
loop_
_entity_poly.entity_id
_entity_poly.type
_entity_poly.pdbx_seq_one_letter_code
_entity_poly.pdbx_strand_id
1 'polypeptide(L)'
;EEFKAAWKFTFEYLQKKGVHNLIYSYNTGSFDSKEDFLSHYPGDNYVDMLSFDAYQNNDDKEGKKFIEGVQKQLKILNEIGLEKHKPIALAEAGYEAIPDANWWTGPLL
;
A
#
# COMPACT_ATOMS: atom_id res chain seq x y z
N GLU A 1 4.70 15.07 -9.73
CA GLU A 1 3.58 15.88 -10.25
C GLU A 1 2.75 15.18 -11.33
N GLU A 2 3.35 14.61 -12.38
CA GLU A 2 2.59 13.93 -13.45
C GLU A 2 1.70 12.78 -12.95
N PHE A 3 2.22 11.95 -12.02
CA PHE A 3 1.42 10.90 -11.38
C PHE A 3 0.17 11.46 -10.67
N LYS A 4 0.32 12.55 -9.91
CA LYS A 4 -0.81 13.20 -9.21
C LYS A 4 -1.84 13.73 -10.21
N ALA A 5 -1.39 14.26 -11.35
CA ALA A 5 -2.27 14.74 -12.41
C ALA A 5 -3.05 13.58 -13.06
N ALA A 6 -2.38 12.47 -13.39
CA ALA A 6 -3.02 11.28 -13.95
C ALA A 6 -4.03 10.65 -12.98
N TRP A 7 -3.71 10.60 -11.69
CA TRP A 7 -4.63 10.13 -10.65
C TRP A 7 -5.90 10.99 -10.58
N LYS A 8 -5.73 12.31 -10.45
CA LYS A 8 -6.86 13.25 -10.35
C LYS A 8 -7.75 13.19 -11.60
N PHE A 9 -7.13 13.14 -12.79
CA PHE A 9 -7.86 12.95 -14.03
C PHE A 9 -8.69 11.66 -14.01
N THR A 10 -8.13 10.56 -13.54
CA THR A 10 -8.84 9.26 -13.45
C THR A 10 -10.06 9.36 -12.54
N PHE A 11 -9.87 9.90 -11.33
CA PHE A 11 -10.95 10.12 -10.37
C PHE A 11 -12.05 11.01 -10.97
N GLU A 12 -11.69 12.20 -11.44
CA GLU A 12 -12.63 13.19 -11.98
C GLU A 12 -13.38 12.67 -13.21
N TYR A 13 -12.69 11.93 -14.08
CA TYR A 13 -13.30 11.35 -15.27
C TYR A 13 -14.35 10.30 -14.91
N LEU A 14 -14.04 9.39 -13.98
CA LEU A 14 -14.99 8.36 -13.53
C LEU A 14 -16.18 8.98 -12.81
N GLN A 15 -15.97 10.01 -11.99
CA GLN A 15 -17.05 10.81 -11.40
C GLN A 15 -17.94 11.45 -12.48
N LYS A 16 -17.34 12.06 -13.52
CA LYS A 16 -18.08 12.65 -14.65
C LYS A 16 -18.86 11.60 -15.46
N LYS A 17 -18.39 10.35 -15.48
CA LYS A 17 -19.11 9.21 -16.09
C LYS A 17 -20.24 8.67 -15.21
N GLY A 18 -20.47 9.25 -14.03
CA GLY A 18 -21.53 8.85 -13.11
C GLY A 18 -21.21 7.57 -12.35
N VAL A 19 -19.94 7.17 -12.28
CA VAL A 19 -19.53 5.98 -11.52
C VAL A 19 -19.58 6.31 -10.02
N HIS A 20 -20.35 5.53 -9.26
CA HIS A 20 -20.65 5.81 -7.85
C HIS A 20 -20.48 4.59 -6.94
N ASN A 21 -19.69 3.60 -7.37
CA ASN A 21 -19.48 2.31 -6.69
C ASN A 21 -17.99 1.92 -6.59
N LEU A 22 -17.09 2.91 -6.54
CA LEU A 22 -15.64 2.70 -6.45
C LEU A 22 -15.11 3.14 -5.10
N ILE A 23 -14.03 2.47 -4.68
CA ILE A 23 -13.15 2.86 -3.58
C ILE A 23 -11.76 3.07 -4.18
N TYR A 24 -11.14 4.23 -3.95
CA TYR A 24 -9.84 4.58 -4.50
C TYR A 24 -8.72 4.25 -3.49
N SER A 25 -7.92 3.21 -3.77
CA SER A 25 -6.80 2.80 -2.92
C SER A 25 -5.48 3.36 -3.43
N TYR A 26 -4.88 4.31 -2.71
CA TYR A 26 -3.51 4.76 -2.99
C TYR A 26 -2.54 3.69 -2.50
N ASN A 27 -1.72 3.20 -3.41
CA ASN A 27 -0.80 2.10 -3.16
C ASN A 27 0.63 2.50 -3.57
N THR A 28 1.60 2.07 -2.76
CA THR A 28 3.03 2.19 -3.05
C THR A 28 3.74 0.86 -2.77
N GLY A 29 4.93 0.65 -3.37
CA GLY A 29 5.77 -0.49 -3.04
C GLY A 29 6.55 -0.27 -1.73
N SER A 30 7.83 0.04 -1.86
CA SER A 30 8.70 0.32 -0.70
C SER A 30 8.71 1.80 -0.33
N PHE A 31 8.74 2.09 0.97
CA PHE A 31 8.92 3.45 1.50
C PHE A 31 9.53 3.40 2.90
N ASP A 32 10.29 4.44 3.25
CA ASP A 32 11.03 4.49 4.51
C ASP A 32 10.57 5.59 5.49
N SER A 33 9.72 6.51 5.04
CA SER A 33 9.14 7.58 5.87
C SER A 33 7.75 8.01 5.40
N LYS A 34 7.08 8.88 6.18
CA LYS A 34 5.79 9.47 5.80
C LYS A 34 5.91 10.33 4.54
N GLU A 35 6.97 11.12 4.45
CA GLU A 35 7.25 12.00 3.32
C GLU A 35 7.46 11.20 2.04
N ASP A 36 8.14 10.06 2.15
CA ASP A 36 8.37 9.15 1.03
C ASP A 36 7.06 8.52 0.54
N PHE A 37 6.26 7.95 1.45
CA PHE A 37 4.92 7.42 1.14
C PHE A 37 4.02 8.49 0.47
N LEU A 38 4.07 9.72 0.98
CA LEU A 38 3.22 10.83 0.53
C LEU A 38 3.78 11.61 -0.68
N SER A 39 4.96 11.26 -1.18
CA SER A 39 5.64 11.98 -2.28
C SER A 39 4.77 12.15 -3.53
N HIS A 40 3.98 11.12 -3.86
CA HIS A 40 3.08 11.07 -5.00
C HIS A 40 1.60 11.08 -4.62
N TYR A 41 1.29 11.31 -3.34
CA TYR A 41 -0.08 11.32 -2.85
C TYR A 41 -0.90 12.47 -3.49
N PRO A 42 -2.07 12.17 -4.10
CA PRO A 42 -2.82 13.15 -4.89
C PRO A 42 -3.65 14.11 -4.02
N GLY A 43 -3.81 13.81 -2.73
CA GLY A 43 -4.57 14.61 -1.75
C GLY A 43 -5.76 13.85 -1.17
N ASP A 44 -6.23 14.30 -0.01
CA ASP A 44 -7.21 13.56 0.81
C ASP A 44 -8.59 13.40 0.16
N ASN A 45 -8.93 14.26 -0.81
CA ASN A 45 -10.20 14.22 -1.55
C ASN A 45 -10.19 13.21 -2.71
N TYR A 46 -9.05 12.58 -3.01
CA TYR A 46 -8.88 11.70 -4.18
C TYR A 46 -8.57 10.24 -3.79
N VAL A 47 -8.54 9.93 -2.49
CA VAL A 47 -8.11 8.64 -1.97
C VAL A 47 -9.04 8.23 -0.82
N ASP A 48 -9.52 7.00 -0.85
CA ASP A 48 -10.35 6.44 0.22
C ASP A 48 -9.53 5.54 1.16
N MET A 49 -8.53 4.84 0.64
CA MET A 49 -7.70 3.88 1.40
C MET A 49 -6.21 4.07 1.11
N LEU A 50 -5.39 3.89 2.14
CA LEU A 50 -3.94 3.89 2.01
C LEU A 50 -3.43 2.46 2.05
N SER A 51 -2.52 2.10 1.17
CA SER A 51 -2.05 0.73 1.09
C SER A 51 -0.62 0.63 0.59
N PHE A 52 -0.05 -0.55 0.74
CA PHE A 52 1.24 -0.89 0.17
C PHE A 52 1.34 -2.37 -0.19
N ASP A 53 2.39 -2.69 -0.92
CA ASP A 53 2.71 -4.04 -1.37
C ASP A 53 4.01 -4.52 -0.73
N ALA A 54 4.06 -5.79 -0.32
CA ALA A 54 5.27 -6.39 0.22
C ALA A 54 5.42 -7.84 -0.21
N TYR A 55 6.60 -8.24 -0.66
CA TYR A 55 6.85 -9.59 -1.15
C TYR A 55 8.14 -10.16 -0.56
N GLN A 56 8.09 -11.41 -0.11
CA GLN A 56 9.28 -12.17 0.26
C GLN A 56 9.94 -12.71 -1.01
N ASN A 57 11.27 -12.60 -1.09
CA ASN A 57 12.04 -13.11 -2.23
C ASN A 57 13.02 -14.21 -1.79
N ASN A 58 13.66 -14.86 -2.77
CA ASN A 58 14.54 -16.01 -2.53
C ASN A 58 15.86 -15.66 -1.81
N ASP A 59 16.21 -14.37 -1.72
CA ASP A 59 17.37 -13.89 -0.95
C ASP A 59 17.02 -13.67 0.54
N ASP A 60 15.75 -13.90 0.91
CA ASP A 60 15.22 -13.83 2.27
C ASP A 60 14.42 -15.09 2.60
N LYS A 61 15.06 -16.26 2.51
CA LYS A 61 14.40 -17.56 2.74
C LYS A 61 13.72 -17.70 4.11
N GLU A 62 14.27 -17.03 5.13
CA GLU A 62 13.74 -17.03 6.49
C GLU A 62 12.66 -15.95 6.71
N GLY A 63 12.39 -15.11 5.70
CA GLY A 63 11.39 -14.04 5.76
C GLY A 63 11.73 -12.89 6.71
N LYS A 64 12.96 -12.81 7.23
CA LYS A 64 13.34 -11.80 8.24
C LYS A 64 13.23 -10.38 7.69
N LYS A 65 13.74 -10.15 6.47
CA LYS A 65 13.66 -8.83 5.82
C LYS A 65 12.22 -8.47 5.48
N PHE A 66 11.43 -9.46 5.02
CA PHE A 66 10.01 -9.29 4.78
C PHE A 66 9.26 -8.87 6.04
N ILE A 67 9.42 -9.61 7.14
CA ILE A 67 8.77 -9.31 8.43
C ILE A 67 9.15 -7.92 8.93
N GLU A 68 10.46 -7.61 8.98
CA GLU A 68 10.95 -6.31 9.44
C GLU A 68 10.43 -5.15 8.57
N GLY A 69 10.42 -5.33 7.25
CA GLY A 69 9.92 -4.36 6.29
C GLY A 69 8.42 -4.12 6.46
N VAL A 70 7.61 -5.17 6.47
CA VAL A 70 6.15 -5.11 6.64
C VAL A 70 5.78 -4.44 7.95
N GLN A 71 6.42 -4.80 9.07
CA GLN A 71 6.17 -4.19 10.38
C GLN A 71 6.52 -2.69 10.39
N LYS A 72 7.66 -2.32 9.80
CA LYS A 72 8.06 -0.91 9.67
C LYS A 72 7.05 -0.12 8.83
N GLN A 73 6.68 -0.64 7.66
CA GLN A 73 5.76 0.02 6.74
C GLN A 73 4.34 0.13 7.30
N LEU A 74 3.83 -0.93 7.95
CA LEU A 74 2.54 -0.89 8.65
C LEU A 74 2.53 0.16 9.76
N LYS A 75 3.61 0.31 10.53
CA LYS A 75 3.71 1.35 11.55
C LYS A 75 3.60 2.75 10.95
N ILE A 76 4.38 3.03 9.91
CA ILE A 76 4.34 4.32 9.21
C ILE A 76 2.95 4.56 8.63
N LEU A 77 2.39 3.57 7.93
CA LEU A 77 1.10 3.68 7.27
C LEU A 77 -0.04 3.89 8.28
N ASN A 78 0.01 3.22 9.44
CA ASN A 78 -0.95 3.39 10.51
C ASN A 78 -0.93 4.80 11.09
N GLU A 79 0.25 5.39 11.29
CA GLU A 79 0.33 6.80 11.71
C GLU A 79 -0.32 7.73 10.68
N ILE A 80 -0.07 7.54 9.39
CA ILE A 80 -0.67 8.35 8.31
C ILE A 80 -2.19 8.11 8.24
N GLY A 81 -2.64 6.86 8.35
CA GLY A 81 -4.06 6.49 8.32
C GLY A 81 -4.85 7.14 9.45
N LEU A 82 -4.27 7.18 10.66
CA LEU A 82 -4.85 7.89 11.80
C LEU A 82 -4.91 9.40 11.57
N GLU A 83 -3.84 10.02 11.09
CA GLU A 83 -3.77 11.46 10.81
C GLU A 83 -4.75 11.90 9.71
N LYS A 84 -4.91 11.07 8.67
CA LYS A 84 -5.76 11.38 7.50
C LYS A 84 -7.19 10.84 7.64
N HIS A 85 -7.48 10.12 8.71
CA HIS A 85 -8.75 9.42 8.93
C HIS A 85 -9.11 8.46 7.78
N LYS A 86 -8.15 7.65 7.33
CA LYS A 86 -8.34 6.68 6.24
C LYS A 86 -8.00 5.26 6.70
N PRO A 87 -8.75 4.24 6.26
CA PRO A 87 -8.37 2.84 6.45
C PRO A 87 -7.02 2.55 5.78
N ILE A 88 -6.32 1.56 6.33
CA ILE A 88 -5.05 1.07 5.81
C ILE A 88 -5.17 -0.39 5.36
N ALA A 89 -4.37 -0.81 4.39
CA ALA A 89 -4.30 -2.20 3.95
C ALA A 89 -2.88 -2.60 3.51
N LEU A 90 -2.55 -3.88 3.70
CA LEU A 90 -1.53 -4.56 2.89
C LEU A 90 -2.28 -5.07 1.64
N ALA A 91 -2.15 -4.36 0.52
CA ALA A 91 -2.96 -4.64 -0.67
C ALA A 91 -2.48 -5.90 -1.38
N GLU A 92 -1.16 -6.07 -1.45
CA GLU A 92 -0.54 -7.25 -2.03
C GLU A 92 0.53 -7.81 -1.10
N ALA A 93 0.52 -9.14 -0.93
CA ALA A 93 1.62 -9.85 -0.31
C ALA A 93 1.79 -11.26 -0.86
N GLY A 94 3.03 -11.76 -0.83
CA GLY A 94 3.30 -13.11 -1.29
C GLY A 94 4.74 -13.57 -1.11
N TYR A 95 4.92 -14.88 -1.21
CA TYR A 95 6.19 -15.52 -1.47
C TYR A 95 6.05 -16.40 -2.72
N GLU A 96 6.77 -16.04 -3.78
CA GLU A 96 6.67 -16.69 -5.08
C GLU A 96 6.83 -18.22 -4.98
N ALA A 97 5.90 -18.97 -5.59
CA ALA A 97 5.82 -20.43 -5.56
C ALA A 97 5.63 -21.07 -4.16
N ILE A 98 5.52 -20.27 -3.10
CA ILE A 98 5.26 -20.70 -1.71
C ILE A 98 6.18 -21.88 -1.29
N PRO A 99 7.51 -21.71 -1.32
CA PRO A 99 8.45 -22.78 -0.98
C PRO A 99 8.50 -23.08 0.53
N ASP A 100 8.02 -22.16 1.37
CA ASP A 100 7.83 -22.38 2.80
C ASP A 100 6.36 -22.75 3.10
N ALA A 101 6.15 -23.99 3.56
CA ALA A 101 4.82 -24.49 3.92
C ALA A 101 4.17 -23.72 5.09
N ASN A 102 4.96 -23.03 5.91
CA ASN A 102 4.49 -22.25 7.04
C ASN A 102 4.39 -20.75 6.74
N TRP A 103 4.57 -20.34 5.47
CA TRP A 103 4.68 -18.92 5.10
C TRP A 103 3.50 -18.06 5.60
N TRP A 104 2.28 -18.59 5.49
CA TRP A 104 1.05 -17.90 5.89
C TRP A 104 0.93 -17.68 7.40
N THR A 105 1.45 -18.60 8.21
CA THR A 105 1.29 -18.59 9.68
C THR A 105 2.53 -18.11 10.42
N GLY A 106 3.67 -18.02 9.74
CA GLY A 106 4.93 -17.53 10.29
C GLY A 106 5.23 -16.13 9.76
N PRO A 107 5.82 -16.00 8.56
CA PRO A 107 6.14 -14.70 7.97
C PRO A 107 4.99 -13.70 7.84
N LEU A 108 3.77 -14.13 7.46
CA LEU A 108 2.68 -13.18 7.17
C LEU A 108 1.85 -12.75 8.39
N LEU A 109 1.53 -13.67 9.31
CA LEU A 109 0.58 -13.46 10.42
C LEU A 109 1.29 -13.17 11.74
#